data_AF-A0A8D8QQV6-F1
#
_entry.id   AF-A0A8D8QQV6-F1
#
_cell.length_a   1.000
_cell.length_b   1.000
_cell.length_c   1.000
_cell.angle_alpha   90.00
_cell.angle_beta   90.00
_cell.angle_gamma   90.00
#
_symmetry.space_group_name_H-M   'P 1'
#
loop_
_entity.id
_entity.type
_entity.pdbx_description
1 polymer ?
#
loop_
_entity_poly.entity_id
_entity_poly.type
_entity_poly.pdbx_seq_one_letter_code
_entity_poly.pdbx_strand_id
1 'polypeptide(L)'
;MVSKKFDELLVKDLKTELSRLNLNTTGSKADLLSRLRTALEAEGKNPDSMEFLCEDEKTDKSVVTMESLTDLLCKLQTSLSEQNKELSDTLTDKMTEQSDKLNKELTDKMSEQGREMSDKMSDQGKALTDIW
;
A
#
# COMPACT_ATOMS: atom_id res chain seq x y z
N MET A 1 -11.69 -9.18 -22.03
CA MET A 1 -11.72 -10.37 -21.17
C MET A 1 -12.99 -10.28 -20.35
N VAL A 2 -13.77 -11.36 -20.25
CA VAL A 2 -15.02 -11.38 -19.48
C VAL A 2 -14.90 -12.41 -18.37
N SER A 3 -15.26 -11.99 -17.16
CA SER A 3 -15.38 -12.87 -16.01
C SER A 3 -16.63 -13.74 -16.15
N LYS A 4 -16.46 -15.05 -16.15
CA LYS A 4 -17.55 -16.03 -16.17
C LYS A 4 -17.51 -16.90 -14.92
N LYS A 5 -18.67 -17.38 -14.49
CA LYS A 5 -18.77 -18.40 -13.46
C LYS A 5 -18.38 -19.77 -14.02
N PHE A 6 -17.99 -20.68 -13.13
CA PHE A 6 -17.54 -22.03 -13.47
C PHE A 6 -18.49 -22.79 -14.40
N ASP A 7 -19.79 -22.79 -14.10
CA ASP A 7 -20.80 -23.51 -14.89
C ASP A 7 -21.11 -22.86 -16.26
N GLU A 8 -20.77 -21.57 -16.40
CA GLU A 8 -20.99 -20.78 -17.61
C GLU A 8 -19.84 -20.92 -18.63
N LEU A 9 -18.75 -21.60 -18.24
CA LEU A 9 -17.60 -21.81 -19.11
C LEU A 9 -17.98 -22.61 -20.35
N LEU A 10 -17.52 -22.14 -21.52
CA LEU A 10 -17.64 -22.86 -22.78
C LEU A 10 -16.53 -23.89 -22.91
N VAL A 11 -16.70 -24.87 -23.80
CA VAL A 11 -15.68 -25.90 -24.06
C VAL A 11 -14.34 -25.29 -24.43
N LYS A 12 -14.33 -24.18 -25.20
CA LYS A 12 -13.10 -23.46 -25.52
C LYS A 12 -12.40 -22.94 -24.25
N ASP A 13 -13.17 -22.33 -23.34
CA ASP A 13 -12.67 -21.71 -22.11
C ASP A 13 -12.14 -22.80 -21.15
N LEU A 14 -12.88 -23.90 -21.04
CA LEU A 14 -12.48 -25.08 -20.27
C LEU A 14 -11.18 -25.70 -20.79
N LYS A 15 -11.02 -25.82 -22.11
CA LYS A 15 -9.79 -26.36 -22.70
C LYS A 15 -8.60 -25.44 -22.46
N THR A 16 -8.78 -24.13 -22.59
CA THR A 16 -7.73 -23.15 -22.28
C THR A 16 -7.28 -23.29 -20.83
N GLU A 17 -8.22 -23.36 -19.90
CA GLU A 17 -7.89 -23.46 -18.48
C GLU A 17 -7.23 -24.79 -18.12
N LEU A 18 -7.70 -25.89 -18.70
CA LEU A 18 -7.06 -27.20 -18.54
C LEU A 18 -5.65 -27.23 -19.15
N SER A 19 -5.44 -26.63 -20.33
CA SER A 19 -4.11 -26.49 -20.93
C SER A 19 -3.17 -25.66 -20.04
N ARG A 20 -3.67 -24.58 -19.44
CA ARG A 20 -2.91 -23.73 -18.49
C ARG A 20 -2.46 -24.53 -17.27
N LEU A 21 -3.29 -25.47 -16.81
CA LEU A 21 -3.00 -26.39 -15.72
C LEU A 21 -2.23 -27.65 -16.16
N ASN A 22 -1.81 -27.73 -17.44
CA ASN A 22 -1.17 -28.91 -18.03
C ASN A 22 -1.97 -30.21 -17.91
N LEU A 23 -3.30 -30.10 -17.96
CA LEU A 23 -4.24 -31.21 -17.90
C LEU A 23 -4.76 -31.58 -19.29
N ASN A 24 -5.23 -32.83 -19.41
CA ASN A 24 -5.82 -33.32 -20.66
C ASN A 24 -7.06 -32.49 -21.06
N THR A 25 -7.15 -32.09 -22.33
CA THR A 25 -8.22 -31.26 -22.90
C THR A 25 -9.21 -32.04 -23.77
N THR A 26 -9.08 -33.38 -23.83
CA THR A 26 -10.03 -34.25 -24.55
C THR A 26 -11.19 -34.69 -23.66
N GLY A 27 -12.33 -35.00 -24.29
CA GLY A 27 -13.56 -35.44 -23.64
C GLY A 27 -14.76 -34.53 -23.93
N SER A 28 -15.89 -34.86 -23.29
CA SER A 28 -17.12 -34.05 -23.31
C SER A 28 -17.01 -32.83 -22.39
N LYS A 29 -17.92 -31.85 -22.51
CA LYS A 29 -17.96 -30.68 -21.61
C LYS A 29 -18.00 -31.08 -20.13
N ALA A 30 -18.74 -32.13 -19.79
CA ALA A 30 -18.85 -32.66 -18.44
C ALA A 30 -17.51 -33.23 -17.94
N ASP A 31 -16.78 -33.95 -18.80
CA ASP A 31 -15.45 -34.49 -18.45
C ASP A 31 -14.46 -33.35 -18.17
N LEU A 32 -14.51 -32.29 -18.97
CA LEU A 32 -13.63 -31.12 -18.80
C LEU A 32 -13.97 -30.35 -17.51
N LEU A 33 -15.26 -30.15 -17.21
CA LEU A 33 -15.70 -29.53 -15.96
C LEU A 33 -15.27 -30.35 -14.74
N SER A 34 -15.52 -31.66 -14.76
CA SER A 34 -15.14 -32.55 -13.65
C SER A 34 -13.63 -32.53 -13.40
N ARG A 35 -12.83 -32.55 -14.48
CA ARG A 35 -11.36 -32.48 -14.40
C ARG A 35 -10.88 -31.15 -13.85
N LEU A 36 -11.45 -30.04 -14.31
CA LEU A 36 -11.10 -28.70 -13.83
C LEU A 36 -11.52 -28.53 -12.35
N ARG A 37 -12.71 -28.99 -11.97
CA ARG A 37 -13.20 -28.98 -10.58
C ARG A 37 -12.24 -29.72 -9.66
N THR A 38 -11.90 -30.97 -10.02
CA THR A 38 -10.95 -31.79 -9.24
C THR A 38 -9.61 -31.10 -9.06
N ALA A 39 -9.07 -30.48 -10.12
CA ALA A 39 -7.79 -29.79 -10.07
C ALA A 39 -7.82 -28.55 -9.16
N LEU A 40 -8.90 -27.76 -9.23
CA LEU A 40 -9.09 -26.59 -8.38
C LEU A 40 -9.27 -26.97 -6.91
N GLU A 41 -10.07 -28.00 -6.63
CA GLU A 41 -10.27 -28.51 -5.27
C GLU A 41 -8.98 -29.07 -4.68
N ALA A 42 -8.14 -29.73 -5.49
CA ALA A 42 -6.82 -30.19 -5.07
C ALA A 42 -5.86 -29.04 -4.69
N GLU A 43 -6.03 -27.86 -5.29
CA GLU A 43 -5.34 -26.62 -4.91
C GLU A 43 -6.00 -25.89 -3.73
N GLY A 44 -7.08 -26.45 -3.15
CA GLY A 44 -7.85 -25.83 -2.07
C GLY A 44 -8.76 -24.67 -2.53
N LYS A 45 -9.05 -24.58 -3.82
CA LYS A 45 -9.91 -23.54 -4.41
C LYS A 45 -11.32 -24.07 -4.61
N ASN A 46 -12.32 -23.24 -4.32
CA ASN A 46 -13.71 -23.55 -4.60
C ASN A 46 -14.06 -23.09 -6.04
N PRO A 47 -14.35 -24.00 -6.99
CA PRO A 47 -14.68 -23.65 -8.37
C PRO A 47 -15.88 -22.71 -8.47
N ASP A 48 -16.90 -22.91 -7.64
CA ASP A 48 -18.17 -22.19 -7.73
C ASP A 48 -18.06 -20.74 -7.22
N SER A 49 -17.04 -20.44 -6.40
CA SER A 49 -16.73 -19.09 -5.92
C SER A 49 -15.74 -18.35 -6.80
N MET A 50 -15.13 -19.01 -7.78
CA MET A 50 -14.05 -18.47 -8.59
C MET A 50 -14.59 -17.82 -9.86
N GLU A 51 -13.94 -16.74 -10.31
CA GLU A 51 -14.22 -16.10 -11.59
C GLU A 51 -13.12 -16.40 -12.58
N PHE A 52 -13.52 -16.82 -13.78
CA PHE A 52 -12.61 -17.20 -14.84
C PHE A 52 -12.57 -16.12 -15.91
N LEU A 53 -11.36 -15.65 -16.23
CA LEU A 53 -11.14 -14.65 -17.26
C LEU A 53 -11.11 -15.34 -18.63
N CYS A 54 -12.19 -15.19 -19.39
CA CYS A 54 -12.32 -15.77 -20.73
C CYS A 54 -12.15 -14.71 -21.82
N GLU A 55 -11.66 -15.15 -22.98
CA GLU A 55 -11.63 -14.33 -24.18
C GLU A 55 -13.02 -14.33 -24.84
N ASP A 56 -13.56 -13.12 -25.00
CA ASP A 56 -14.88 -12.93 -25.61
C ASP A 56 -14.73 -12.76 -27.12
N GLU A 57 -15.57 -13.46 -27.91
CA GLU A 57 -15.59 -13.38 -29.38
C GLU A 57 -16.56 -12.28 -29.88
N LYS A 58 -17.30 -11.64 -28.97
CA LYS A 58 -18.04 -10.42 -29.29
C LYS A 58 -17.08 -9.24 -29.28
N THR A 59 -16.65 -8.84 -30.46
CA THR A 59 -15.95 -7.57 -30.68
C THR A 59 -16.87 -6.40 -30.32
N ASP A 60 -16.80 -5.93 -29.09
CA ASP A 60 -16.81 -4.48 -28.87
C ASP A 60 -15.36 -4.08 -28.61
N LYS A 61 -14.68 -3.68 -29.69
CA LYS A 61 -13.30 -3.17 -29.62
C LYS A 61 -13.41 -1.78 -29.00
N SER A 62 -13.54 -1.71 -27.67
CA SER A 62 -13.01 -0.56 -26.95
C SER A 62 -11.52 -0.56 -27.22
N VAL A 63 -11.12 0.20 -28.26
CA VAL A 63 -9.74 0.33 -28.68
C VAL A 63 -9.04 1.08 -27.56
N VAL A 64 -8.49 0.33 -26.61
CA VAL A 64 -7.45 0.83 -25.72
C VAL A 64 -6.26 1.15 -26.62
N THR A 65 -6.10 2.43 -26.95
CA THR A 65 -4.96 2.90 -27.72
C THR A 65 -3.72 2.94 -26.83
N MET A 66 -2.54 2.78 -27.40
CA MET A 66 -1.29 2.99 -26.66
C MET A 66 -1.26 4.37 -25.98
N GLU A 67 -1.84 5.40 -26.61
CA GLU A 67 -1.96 6.75 -26.04
C GLU A 67 -2.76 6.75 -24.72
N SER A 68 -3.88 6.02 -24.64
CA SER A 68 -4.67 5.93 -23.41
C SER A 68 -3.91 5.23 -22.27
N LEU A 69 -3.11 4.22 -22.61
CA LEU A 69 -2.25 3.53 -21.63
C LEU A 69 -1.08 4.42 -21.21
N THR A 70 -0.47 5.14 -22.15
CA THR A 70 0.60 6.10 -21.87
C THR A 70 0.11 7.24 -20.98
N ASP A 71 -1.08 7.79 -21.24
CA ASP A 71 -1.66 8.85 -20.42
C ASP A 71 -1.99 8.35 -19.00
N LEU A 72 -2.52 7.14 -18.87
CA LEU A 72 -2.75 6.52 -17.56
C LEU A 72 -1.46 6.27 -16.79
N LEU A 73 -0.42 5.79 -17.47
CA LEU A 73 0.93 5.60 -16.90
C LEU A 73 1.52 6.93 -16.42
N CYS A 74 1.40 8.00 -17.23
CA CYS A 74 1.83 9.34 -16.86
C CYS A 74 1.09 9.82 -15.59
N LYS A 75 -0.24 9.67 -15.53
CA LYS A 75 -1.04 10.05 -14.35
C LYS A 75 -0.62 9.29 -13.10
N LEU A 76 -0.40 7.98 -13.22
CA LEU A 76 0.04 7.15 -12.10
C LEU A 76 1.44 7.57 -11.63
N GLN A 77 2.36 7.81 -12.57
CA GLN A 77 3.72 8.25 -12.26
C GLN A 77 3.75 9.62 -11.57
N THR A 78 2.97 10.59 -12.07
CA THR A 78 2.86 11.91 -11.46
C THR A 78 2.25 11.81 -10.06
N SER A 79 1.16 11.06 -9.89
CA SER A 79 0.52 10.88 -8.58
C SER A 79 1.47 10.24 -7.57
N LEU A 80 2.21 9.21 -7.96
CA LEU A 80 3.18 8.56 -7.08
C LEU A 80 4.33 9.51 -6.69
N SER A 81 4.80 10.32 -7.65
CA SER A 81 5.82 11.33 -7.38
C SER A 81 5.34 12.41 -6.43
N GLU A 82 4.10 12.87 -6.56
CA GLU A 82 3.49 13.88 -5.69
C GLU A 82 3.33 13.36 -4.27
N GLN A 83 2.81 12.14 -4.09
CA GLN A 83 2.69 11.51 -2.76
C GLN A 83 4.04 11.33 -2.07
N ASN A 84 5.08 10.91 -2.81
CA ASN A 84 6.42 10.78 -2.25
C ASN A 84 7.00 12.12 -1.81
N LYS A 85 6.75 13.18 -2.58
CA LYS A 85 7.17 14.53 -2.22
C LYS A 85 6.45 15.02 -0.96
N GLU A 86 5.12 14.89 -0.91
CA GLU A 86 4.31 15.32 0.23
C GLU A 86 4.68 14.60 1.53
N LEU A 87 4.94 13.28 1.45
CA LEU A 87 5.43 12.49 2.59
C LEU A 87 6.81 12.99 3.06
N SER A 88 7.71 13.31 2.13
CA SER A 88 9.04 13.84 2.45
C SER A 88 8.98 15.23 3.09
N ASP A 89 8.14 16.13 2.55
CA ASP A 89 7.94 17.48 3.07
C ASP A 89 7.35 17.42 4.49
N THR A 90 6.31 16.59 4.70
CA THR A 90 5.68 16.38 6.02
C THR A 90 6.67 15.82 7.04
N LEU A 91 7.53 14.87 6.64
CA LEU A 91 8.54 14.32 7.54
C LEU A 91 9.58 15.36 7.92
N THR A 92 9.97 16.21 6.96
CA THR A 92 10.91 17.31 7.17
C THR A 92 10.33 18.32 8.17
N ASP A 93 9.08 18.74 7.98
CA ASP A 93 8.38 19.67 8.87
C ASP A 93 8.25 19.11 10.30
N LYS A 94 7.97 17.81 10.44
CA LYS A 94 7.92 17.16 11.76
C LYS A 94 9.30 17.11 12.43
N MET A 95 10.36 16.85 11.67
CA MET A 95 11.72 16.83 12.21
C MET A 95 12.19 18.22 12.65
N THR A 96 11.88 19.27 11.88
CA THR A 96 12.22 20.65 12.24
C THR A 96 11.42 21.10 13.46
N GLU A 97 10.10 20.85 13.50
CA GLU A 97 9.25 21.17 14.65
C GLU A 97 9.71 20.47 15.93
N GLN A 98 10.07 19.19 15.87
CA GLN A 98 10.64 18.46 17.02
C GLN A 98 11.98 19.05 17.47
N SER A 99 12.85 19.42 16.53
CA SER A 99 14.15 20.02 16.84
C SER A 99 13.99 21.38 17.52
N ASP A 100 13.10 22.22 17.01
CA ASP A 100 12.80 23.53 17.60
C ASP A 100 12.18 23.40 18.98
N LYS A 101 11.28 22.44 19.16
CA LYS A 101 10.66 22.15 20.47
C LYS A 101 11.71 21.71 21.50
N LEU A 102 12.61 20.78 21.13
CA LEU A 102 13.68 20.32 22.01
C LEU A 102 14.67 21.45 22.34
N ASN A 103 15.06 22.26 21.36
CA ASN A 103 15.95 23.40 21.58
C ASN A 103 15.33 24.45 22.51
N LYS A 104 14.04 24.74 22.33
CA LYS A 104 13.31 25.65 23.21
C LYS A 104 13.27 25.11 24.65
N GLU A 105 12.88 23.85 24.84
CA GLU A 105 12.82 23.25 26.17
C GLU A 105 14.19 23.21 26.86
N LEU A 106 15.26 22.94 26.10
CA LEU A 106 16.63 22.99 26.61
C LEU A 106 17.02 24.42 27.03
N THR A 107 16.66 25.43 26.22
CA THR A 107 16.93 26.84 26.50
C THR A 107 16.19 27.30 27.77
N ASP A 108 14.93 26.92 27.91
CA ASP A 108 14.09 27.25 29.07
C ASP A 108 14.66 26.59 30.34
N LYS A 109 15.04 25.30 30.29
CA LYS A 109 15.67 24.58 31.41
C LYS A 109 17.00 25.21 31.84
N MET A 110 17.85 25.57 30.89
CA MET A 110 19.14 26.23 31.18
C MET A 110 18.94 27.59 31.86
N SER A 111 17.93 28.35 31.41
CA SER A 111 17.60 29.66 31.98
C SER A 111 17.06 29.54 33.41
N GLU A 112 16.19 28.56 33.66
CA GLU A 112 15.61 28.29 34.99
C GLU A 112 16.70 27.91 36.00
N GLN A 113 17.60 26.99 35.63
CA GLN A 113 18.72 26.58 36.47
C GLN A 113 19.67 27.75 36.77
N GLY A 114 19.90 28.63 35.81
CA GLY A 114 20.70 29.84 35.99
C GLY A 114 20.09 30.79 37.03
N ARG A 115 18.77 31.02 36.97
CA ARG A 115 18.06 31.82 37.98
C ARG A 115 18.12 31.18 39.35
N GLU A 116 17.81 29.88 39.45
CA GLU A 116 17.79 29.16 40.72
C GLU A 116 19.18 29.16 41.41
N MET A 117 20.25 29.02 40.63
CA MET A 117 21.61 29.11 41.15
C MET A 117 21.97 30.52 41.63
N SER A 118 21.54 31.55 40.90
CA SER A 118 21.73 32.95 41.26
C SER A 118 20.99 33.31 42.56
N ASP A 119 19.75 32.85 42.72
CA ASP A 119 18.93 33.12 43.91
C ASP A 119 19.57 32.47 45.16
N LYS A 120 19.98 31.19 45.05
CA LYS A 120 20.70 30.49 46.12
C LYS A 120 21.98 31.22 46.53
N MET A 121 22.73 31.75 45.56
CA MET A 121 23.96 32.50 45.84
C MET A 121 23.67 33.84 46.52
N SER A 122 22.60 34.53 46.12
CA SER A 122 22.16 35.77 46.78
C SER A 122 21.78 35.54 48.24
N ASP A 123 21.02 34.48 48.52
CA ASP A 123 20.59 34.15 49.88
C ASP A 123 21.78 33.74 50.76
N GLN A 124 22.74 32.99 50.22
CA GLN A 124 24.01 32.68 50.91
C GLN A 124 24.80 33.96 51.22
N GLY A 125 24.86 34.92 50.30
CA GLY A 125 25.53 36.20 50.52
C GLY A 125 24.91 37.02 51.64
N LYS A 126 23.57 37.13 51.68
CA LYS A 126 22.83 37.81 52.75
C LYS A 126 23.08 37.15 54.12
N ALA A 127 23.02 35.83 54.18
CA ALA A 127 23.26 35.09 55.40
C ALA A 127 24.68 35.32 55.96
N LEU A 128 25.68 35.48 55.10
CA LEU A 128 27.05 35.78 55.52
C LEU A 128 27.21 37.23 56.01
N THR A 129 26.49 38.19 55.42
CA THR A 129 26.53 39.59 55.88
C THR A 129 25.83 39.79 57.22
N ASP A 130 24.84 38.97 57.56
CA ASP A 130 24.10 39.08 58.83
C ASP A 130 24.88 38.55 60.05
N ILE A 131 26.00 37.84 59.83
CA ILE A 131 26.83 37.23 60.88
C ILE A 131 27.95 38.17 61.38
N TRP A 132 28.21 39.28 60.67
CA TRP A 132 29.25 40.28 60.98
C TRP A 132 28.64 41.60 61.49
#